data_AF-A0A6M0CTJ3-F1
#
_entry.id   AF-A0A6M0CTJ3-F1
#
_cell.length_a   1.000
_cell.length_b   1.000
_cell.length_c   1.000
_cell.angle_alpha   90.00
_cell.angle_beta   90.00
_cell.angle_gamma   90.00
#
_symmetry.space_group_name_H-M   'P 1'
#
loop_
_entity.id
_entity.type
_entity.pdbx_description
1 polymer ?
#
loop_
_entity_poly.entity_id
_entity_poly.type
_entity_poly.pdbx_seq_one_letter_code
_entity_poly.pdbx_strand_id
1 'polypeptide(L)' 'DLRQALDLYQRQLIEACLARHQHNWASAARELGLDRANLSRLARRLGLR' A
#
# COMPACT_ATOMS: atom_id res chain seq x y z
N ASP A 1 -1.74 8.48 -18.43
CA ASP A 1 -2.84 9.16 -17.70
C ASP A 1 -2.38 9.46 -16.28
N LEU A 2 -2.75 10.61 -15.70
CA LEU A 2 -2.36 10.98 -14.33
C LEU A 2 -2.80 9.92 -13.30
N ARG A 3 -3.96 9.27 -13.52
CA ARG A 3 -4.47 8.20 -12.67
C ARG A 3 -3.52 7.00 -12.63
N GLN A 4 -3.00 6.59 -13.79
CA GLN A 4 -2.06 5.47 -13.87
C GLN A 4 -0.74 5.78 -13.16
N ALA A 5 -0.23 7.00 -13.29
CA ALA A 5 0.98 7.42 -12.60
C ALA A 5 0.79 7.41 -11.07
N LEU A 6 -0.37 7.86 -10.59
CA LEU A 6 -0.73 7.80 -9.17
C LEU A 6 -0.88 6.35 -8.68
N ASP A 7 -1.51 5.47 -9.45
CA ASP A 7 -1.67 4.06 -9.07
C ASP A 7 -0.31 3.36 -8.95
N LEU A 8 0.62 3.62 -9.88
CA LEU A 8 1.98 3.09 -9.83
C LEU A 8 2.74 3.61 -8.61
N TYR A 9 2.65 4.91 -8.33
CA TYR A 9 3.29 5.49 -7.15
C TYR A 9 2.74 4.92 -5.85
N GLN A 10 1.42 4.80 -5.72
CA GLN A 10 0.78 4.20 -4.55
C GLN A 10 1.22 2.74 -4.38
N ARG A 11 1.32 1.98 -5.47
CA ARG A 11 1.81 0.59 -5.45
C ARG A 11 3.23 0.52 -4.87
N GLN A 12 4.14 1.32 -5.41
CA GLN A 12 5.54 1.36 -4.96
C GLN A 12 5.66 1.77 -3.48
N LEU A 13 4.87 2.76 -3.06
CA LEU A 13 4.85 3.22 -1.66
C LEU A 13 4.40 2.10 -0.72
N ILE A 14 3.33 1.38 -1.08
CA ILE A 14 2.81 0.26 -0.28
C ILE A 14 3.83 -0.88 -0.21
N GLU A 15 4.44 -1.27 -1.33
CA GLU A 15 5.45 -2.31 -1.38
C GLU A 15 6.69 -1.96 -0.54
N ALA A 16 7.19 -0.72 -0.65
CA ALA A 16 8.33 -0.27 0.14
C ALA A 16 8.03 -0.28 1.64
N CYS A 17 6.83 0.15 2.03
CA CYS A 17 6.39 0.13 3.42
C CYS A 17 6.25 -1.31 3.95
N LEU A 18 5.65 -2.21 3.15
CA LEU A 18 5.56 -3.63 3.51
C LEU A 18 6.94 -4.27 3.65
N ALA A 19 7.88 -3.99 2.75
CA ALA A 19 9.24 -4.52 2.83
C ALA A 19 9.95 -4.08 4.13
N ARG A 20 9.84 -2.79 4.49
CA ARG A 20 10.37 -2.24 5.76
C ARG A 20 9.78 -2.92 7.00
N HIS A 21 8.51 -3.28 6.94
CA HIS A 21 7.77 -3.92 8.04
C HIS A 21 7.71 -5.45 7.94
N GLN A 22 8.56 -6.08 7.14
CA GLN A 22 8.59 -7.54 6.97
C GLN A 22 7.20 -8.11 6.60
N HIS A 23 6.51 -7.45 5.68
CA HIS A 23 5.15 -7.77 5.23
C HIS A 23 4.08 -7.70 6.34
N ASN A 24 4.36 -7.02 7.46
CA ASN A 24 3.37 -6.76 8.50
C ASN A 24 2.44 -5.62 8.08
N TRP A 25 1.29 -5.99 7.54
CA TRP A 25 0.24 -5.06 7.09
C TRP A 25 -0.25 -4.10 8.18
N ALA A 26 -0.27 -4.52 9.45
CA ALA A 26 -0.72 -3.64 10.53
C ALA A 26 0.30 -2.54 10.82
N SER A 27 1.59 -2.87 10.80
CA SER A 27 2.66 -1.89 11.00
C SER A 27 2.84 -0.98 9.79
N ALA A 28 2.74 -1.53 8.57
CA ALA A 28 2.75 -0.73 7.35
C ALA A 28 1.56 0.23 7.28
N ALA A 29 0.36 -0.21 7.67
CA ALA A 29 -0.81 0.67 7.73
C ALA A 29 -0.62 1.80 8.75
N ARG A 30 -0.11 1.49 9.95
CA ARG A 30 0.22 2.50 10.97
C ARG A 30 1.23 3.52 10.47
N GLU A 31 2.26 3.11 9.73
CA GLU A 31 3.23 4.04 9.13
C GLU A 31 2.58 4.93 8.06
N LEU A 32 1.68 4.38 7.24
CA LEU A 32 0.98 5.13 6.20
C LEU A 32 -0.20 5.97 6.74
N GLY A 33 -0.46 5.95 8.05
CA GLY A 33 -1.60 6.65 8.66
C GLY A 33 -2.96 6.06 8.26
N LEU A 34 -2.99 4.79 7.86
CA LEU A 34 -4.19 4.07 7.43
C LEU A 34 -4.53 2.98 8.46
N ASP A 35 -5.79 2.54 8.47
CA ASP A 35 -6.11 1.25 9.07
C ASP A 35 -5.74 0.11 8.13
N ARG A 36 -5.49 -1.07 8.72
CA ARG A 36 -5.12 -2.29 7.99
C ARG A 36 -6.14 -2.63 6.90
N ALA A 37 -7.44 -2.48 7.14
CA ALA A 37 -8.47 -2.91 6.20
C ALA A 37 -8.51 -1.98 4.98
N ASN A 38 -8.34 -0.67 5.16
CA ASN A 38 -8.16 0.28 4.08
C ASN A 38 -6.90 0.00 3.27
N LEU A 39 -5.77 -0.28 3.92
CA LEU A 39 -4.53 -0.63 3.22
C LEU A 39 -4.71 -1.88 2.35
N SER A 40 -5.33 -2.94 2.87
CA SER A 40 -5.60 -4.17 2.11
C SER A 40 -6.57 -3.94 0.94
N ARG A 41 -7.61 -3.11 1.12
CA ARG A 41 -8.52 -2.74 0.03
C ARG A 41 -7.80 -1.94 -1.07
N LEU A 42 -6.97 -0.98 -0.67
CA LEU A 42 -6.18 -0.17 -1.59
C LEU A 42 -5.20 -1.04 -2.38
N ALA A 43 -4.47 -1.93 -1.71
CA ALA A 43 -3.55 -2.85 -2.33
C ALA A 43 -4.26 -3.74 -3.38
N ARG A 44 -5.42 -4.31 -3.03
CA ARG A 44 -6.22 -5.12 -3.95
C ARG A 44 -6.73 -4.33 -5.16
N ARG A 45 -7.15 -3.07 -4.96
CA ARG A 45 -7.55 -2.16 -6.06
C ARG A 45 -6.39 -1.86 -7.00
N LEU A 46 -5.19 -1.73 -6.44
CA LEU A 46 -3.95 -1.51 -7.18
C LEU A 46 -3.36 -2.80 -7.76
N GLY A 47 -4.03 -3.95 -7.66
CA GLY A 47 -3.57 -5.22 -8.22
C GLY A 47 -2.44 -5.91 -7.44
N LEU A 48 -2.19 -5.49 -6.20
CA LEU A 48 -1.32 -6.21 -5.26
C LEU A 48 -2.11 -7.37 -4.64
N ARG A 49 -1.48 -8.54 -4.49
CA ARG A 49 -2.06 -9.76 -3.92
C ARG A 49 -1.37 -10.16 -2.63
#